data_AF-A0A7W5K1C6-F1
#
_entry.id   AF-A0A7W5K1C6-F1
#
_cell.length_a   1.000
_cell.length_b   1.000
_cell.length_c   1.000
_cell.angle_alpha   90.00
_cell.angle_beta   90.00
_cell.angle_gamma   90.00
#
_symmetry.space_group_name_H-M   'P 1'
#
loop_
_entity.id
_entity.type
_entity.pdbx_description
1 polymer ?
#
loop_
_entity_poly.entity_id
_entity_poly.type
_entity_poly.pdbx_seq_one_letter_code
_entity_poly.pdbx_strand_id
1 'polypeptide(L)'
;MPRRFLQRYMPHPDTLRRQRSLRFMGHLIGNPALWVLSRRSVANAFSVGLFSAMLPIPFQMVVAAFGAWLARCNLPLSVGLVWITNPLTMPIIFYGNYRLGAWLMDTPAREAPERLSTRWIAEQMADILPALAVGSVVTAVLLAILGNVVIRLLWRWQVSRSWKQRARRRRRRRGRETP
;
A
#
# COMPACT_ATOMS: atom_id res chain seq x y z
N MET A 1 -17.83 -1.30 -11.20
CA MET A 1 -18.19 -0.91 -9.82
C MET A 1 -16.99 -1.17 -8.93
N PRO A 2 -16.00 -0.26 -8.88
CA PRO A 2 -14.77 -0.46 -8.09
C PRO A 2 -15.08 -0.64 -6.61
N ARG A 3 -16.10 0.08 -6.10
CA ARG A 3 -16.64 -0.10 -4.75
C ARG A 3 -17.05 -1.54 -4.46
N ARG A 4 -17.81 -2.20 -5.34
CA ARG A 4 -18.28 -3.58 -5.10
C ARG A 4 -17.16 -4.62 -5.15
N PHE A 5 -16.14 -4.41 -5.99
CA PHE A 5 -14.99 -5.31 -6.06
C PHE A 5 -14.11 -5.16 -4.82
N LEU A 6 -13.81 -3.91 -4.41
CA LEU A 6 -13.08 -3.64 -3.17
C LEU A 6 -13.85 -4.09 -1.93
N GLN A 7 -15.18 -3.89 -1.88
CA GLN A 7 -16.03 -4.40 -0.80
C GLN A 7 -16.01 -5.93 -0.68
N ARG A 8 -15.82 -6.66 -1.79
CA ARG A 8 -15.78 -8.13 -1.78
C ARG A 8 -14.48 -8.69 -1.22
N TYR A 9 -13.37 -7.94 -1.37
CA TYR A 9 -12.06 -8.30 -0.82
C TYR A 9 -11.74 -7.62 0.52
N MET A 10 -12.60 -6.72 0.98
CA MET A 10 -12.38 -6.02 2.24
C MET A 10 -12.73 -6.95 3.40
N PRO A 11 -11.78 -7.32 4.28
CA PRO A 11 -12.08 -8.11 5.46
C PRO A 11 -13.13 -7.38 6.31
N HIS A 12 -14.07 -8.13 6.86
CA HIS A 12 -15.12 -7.56 7.70
C HIS A 12 -14.52 -6.88 8.94
N PRO A 13 -15.12 -5.79 9.43
CA PRO A 13 -14.63 -5.05 10.61
C PRO A 13 -14.37 -5.95 11.82
N ASP A 14 -15.23 -6.96 11.99
CA ASP A 14 -15.15 -7.92 13.09
C ASP A 14 -13.98 -8.89 12.97
N THR A 15 -13.54 -9.20 11.75
CA THR A 15 -12.36 -10.04 11.49
C THR A 15 -11.07 -9.31 11.83
N LEU A 16 -11.01 -8.01 11.50
CA LEU A 16 -9.85 -7.15 11.82
C LEU A 16 -9.73 -6.88 13.33
N ARG A 17 -10.85 -6.74 14.05
CA ARG A 17 -10.85 -6.61 15.52
C ARG A 17 -10.30 -7.85 16.24
N ARG A 18 -10.38 -9.03 15.63
CA ARG A 18 -9.89 -10.29 16.22
C ARG A 18 -8.38 -10.49 16.10
N GLN A 19 -7.68 -9.76 15.23
CA GLN A 19 -6.22 -9.85 15.13
C GLN A 19 -5.55 -9.13 16.30
N ARG A 20 -4.70 -9.86 17.07
CA ARG A 20 -3.91 -9.30 18.17
C ARG A 20 -3.14 -8.03 17.78
N SER A 21 -2.58 -8.02 16.57
CA SER A 21 -1.83 -6.88 16.02
C SER A 21 -2.70 -5.66 15.72
N LEU A 22 -4.03 -5.79 15.61
CA LEU A 22 -4.94 -4.67 15.34
C LEU A 22 -5.67 -4.19 16.60
N ARG A 23 -5.49 -4.88 17.74
CA ARG A 23 -6.17 -4.56 19.01
C ARG A 23 -5.78 -3.18 19.56
N PHE A 24 -4.54 -2.73 19.34
CA PHE A 24 -4.09 -1.39 19.72
C PHE A 24 -4.80 -0.27 18.95
N MET A 25 -5.41 -0.59 17.80
CA MET A 25 -6.12 0.36 16.94
C MET A 25 -7.62 0.41 17.22
N GLY A 26 -8.11 -0.23 18.29
CA GLY A 26 -9.53 -0.33 18.61
C GLY A 26 -10.27 1.02 18.63
N HIS A 27 -9.61 2.08 19.11
CA HIS A 27 -10.16 3.44 19.13
C HIS A 27 -10.30 4.06 17.73
N LEU A 28 -9.37 3.77 16.81
CA LEU A 28 -9.44 4.25 15.42
C LEU A 28 -10.45 3.45 14.59
N ILE A 29 -10.58 2.15 14.86
CA ILE A 29 -11.52 1.23 14.21
C ILE A 29 -12.99 1.66 14.45
N GLY A 30 -13.28 2.34 15.56
CA GLY A 30 -14.63 2.81 15.90
C GLY A 30 -15.17 3.95 15.03
N ASN A 31 -14.34 4.64 14.23
CA ASN A 31 -14.79 5.77 13.43
C ASN A 31 -15.33 5.33 12.05
N PRO A 32 -16.64 5.45 11.78
CA PRO A 32 -17.24 5.00 10.51
C PRO A 32 -16.67 5.70 9.27
N ALA A 33 -16.16 6.93 9.41
CA ALA A 33 -15.59 7.69 8.31
C ALA A 33 -14.35 6.99 7.70
N LEU A 34 -13.59 6.26 8.52
CA LEU A 34 -12.39 5.52 8.09
C LEU A 34 -12.71 4.20 7.37
N TRP A 35 -13.98 3.83 7.27
CA TRP A 35 -14.45 2.66 6.51
C TRP A 35 -15.00 3.03 5.14
N VAL A 36 -15.18 4.33 4.86
CA VAL A 36 -15.81 4.80 3.64
C VAL A 36 -14.90 4.56 2.43
N LEU A 37 -15.37 3.74 1.50
CA LEU A 37 -14.71 3.48 0.21
C LEU A 37 -15.09 4.56 -0.81
N SER A 38 -14.44 5.72 -0.77
CA SER A 38 -14.57 6.76 -1.81
C SER A 38 -13.33 6.79 -2.72
N ARG A 39 -13.43 7.35 -3.93
CA ARG A 39 -12.28 7.47 -4.87
C ARG A 39 -11.06 8.08 -4.19
N ARG A 40 -11.27 9.16 -3.42
CA ARG A 40 -10.21 9.89 -2.70
C ARG A 40 -9.70 9.06 -1.52
N SER A 41 -10.61 8.45 -0.75
CA SER A 41 -10.25 7.61 0.40
C SER A 41 -9.42 6.38 -0.01
N VAL A 42 -9.82 5.67 -1.06
CA VAL A 42 -9.06 4.50 -1.55
C VAL A 42 -7.70 4.94 -2.08
N ALA A 43 -7.63 5.98 -2.93
CA ALA A 43 -6.36 6.43 -3.48
C ALA A 43 -5.37 6.86 -2.38
N ASN A 44 -5.85 7.59 -1.37
CA ASN A 44 -5.03 8.01 -0.24
C ASN A 44 -4.63 6.83 0.66
N ALA A 45 -5.51 5.84 0.85
CA ALA A 45 -5.17 4.61 1.59
C ALA A 45 -4.07 3.81 0.88
N PHE A 46 -4.07 3.78 -0.46
CA PHE A 46 -2.97 3.19 -1.22
C PHE A 46 -1.66 3.93 -1.03
N SER A 47 -1.68 5.27 -1.03
CA SER A 47 -0.48 6.07 -0.77
C SER A 47 0.08 5.81 0.61
N VAL A 48 -0.75 5.91 1.66
CA VAL A 48 -0.30 5.72 3.04
C VAL A 48 0.19 4.29 3.25
N GLY A 49 -0.59 3.30 2.81
CA GLY A 49 -0.27 1.89 3.00
C GLY A 49 1.02 1.48 2.30
N LEU A 50 1.20 1.86 1.03
CA LEU A 50 2.44 1.56 0.28
C LEU A 50 3.63 2.33 0.84
N PHE A 51 3.45 3.59 1.25
CA PHE A 51 4.51 4.35 1.89
C PHE A 51 5.00 3.64 3.16
N SER A 52 4.07 3.31 4.06
CA SER A 52 4.40 2.63 5.32
C SER A 52 4.98 1.23 5.10
N ALA A 53 4.52 0.48 4.08
CA ALA A 53 5.02 -0.86 3.77
C ALA A 53 6.50 -0.88 3.35
N MET A 54 6.99 0.21 2.76
CA MET A 54 8.36 0.28 2.26
C MET A 54 9.35 0.77 3.33
N LEU A 55 8.88 1.33 4.44
CA LEU A 55 9.75 1.81 5.51
C LEU A 55 10.32 0.63 6.31
N PRO A 56 11.64 0.54 6.51
CA PRO A 56 12.29 -0.54 7.25
C PRO A 56 12.21 -0.28 8.76
N ILE A 57 10.99 -0.09 9.27
CA ILE A 57 10.74 0.23 10.68
C ILE A 57 9.90 -0.87 11.34
N PRO A 58 10.19 -1.23 12.60
CA PRO A 58 9.27 -2.01 13.38
C PRO A 58 7.96 -1.23 13.56
N PHE A 59 6.84 -1.94 13.72
CA PHE A 59 5.52 -1.32 13.93
C PHE A 59 5.02 -0.42 12.77
N GLN A 60 5.45 -0.67 11.53
CA GLN A 60 4.93 -0.02 10.31
C GLN A 60 3.38 0.05 10.22
N MET A 61 2.67 -0.91 10.84
CA MET A 61 1.21 -0.88 10.95
C MET A 61 0.68 0.34 11.73
N VAL A 62 1.38 0.77 12.79
CA VAL A 62 1.03 1.96 13.58
C VAL A 62 1.16 3.21 12.71
N VAL A 63 2.22 3.31 11.92
CA VAL A 63 2.44 4.43 11.00
C VAL A 63 1.36 4.45 9.92
N ALA A 64 1.00 3.30 9.36
CA ALA A 64 -0.09 3.20 8.39
C ALA A 64 -1.45 3.56 8.98
N ALA A 65 -1.69 3.20 10.25
CA ALA A 65 -2.91 3.51 10.98
C ALA A 65 -3.03 5.02 11.25
N PHE A 66 -1.97 5.61 11.78
CA PHE A 66 -1.91 7.04 12.07
C PHE A 66 -1.98 7.86 10.79
N GLY A 67 -1.25 7.46 9.74
CA GLY A 67 -1.32 8.08 8.43
C GLY A 67 -2.72 8.00 7.82
N ALA A 68 -3.43 6.88 8.03
CA ALA A 68 -4.79 6.74 7.54
C ALA A 68 -5.79 7.63 8.28
N TRP A 69 -5.61 7.78 9.59
CA TRP A 69 -6.37 8.72 10.40
C TRP A 69 -6.12 10.17 9.96
N LEU A 70 -4.86 10.57 9.80
CA LEU A 70 -4.47 11.91 9.38
C LEU A 70 -4.98 12.24 7.96
N ALA A 71 -4.82 11.31 7.02
CA ALA A 71 -5.29 11.46 5.65
C ALA A 71 -6.81 11.23 5.47
N ARG A 72 -7.52 10.91 6.57
CA ARG A 72 -8.95 10.55 6.61
C ARG A 72 -9.33 9.55 5.51
N CYS A 73 -8.51 8.51 5.37
CA CYS A 73 -8.65 7.52 4.32
C CYS A 73 -9.08 6.16 4.88
N ASN A 74 -9.22 5.16 4.00
CA ASN A 74 -9.69 3.85 4.40
C ASN A 74 -8.62 3.13 5.25
N LEU A 75 -8.90 2.99 6.55
CA LEU A 75 -7.97 2.43 7.52
C LEU A 75 -7.67 0.95 7.26
N PRO A 76 -8.66 0.06 7.08
CA PRO A 76 -8.43 -1.35 6.74
C PRO A 76 -7.53 -1.53 5.52
N LEU A 77 -7.76 -0.74 4.48
CA LEU A 77 -7.02 -0.83 3.23
C LEU A 77 -5.56 -0.37 3.40
N SER A 78 -5.34 0.75 4.11
CA SER A 78 -4.00 1.26 4.40
C SER A 78 -3.17 0.22 5.16
N VAL A 79 -3.74 -0.35 6.23
CA VAL A 79 -3.05 -1.36 7.05
C VAL A 79 -2.89 -2.68 6.31
N GLY A 80 -3.88 -3.08 5.52
CA GLY A 80 -3.80 -4.29 4.70
C GLY A 80 -2.70 -4.25 3.65
N LEU A 81 -2.37 -3.06 3.12
CA LEU A 81 -1.25 -2.90 2.18
C LEU A 81 0.12 -3.07 2.83
N VAL A 82 0.24 -2.81 4.13
CA VAL A 82 1.48 -3.07 4.88
C VAL A 82 1.84 -4.56 4.88
N TRP A 83 0.85 -5.45 4.76
CA TRP A 83 1.06 -6.90 4.68
C TRP A 83 1.72 -7.37 3.38
N ILE A 84 1.89 -6.47 2.40
CA ILE A 84 2.72 -6.76 1.22
C ILE A 84 4.16 -7.07 1.65
N THR A 85 4.65 -6.44 2.73
CA THR A 85 5.99 -6.64 3.30
C THR A 85 5.94 -7.68 4.41
N ASN A 86 5.71 -8.94 4.01
CA ASN A 86 5.68 -10.11 4.89
C ASN A 86 7.09 -10.72 5.02
N PRO A 87 7.35 -11.63 5.98
CA PRO A 87 8.70 -12.20 6.19
C PRO A 87 9.35 -12.83 4.95
N LEU A 88 8.55 -13.27 3.98
CA LEU A 88 9.03 -13.84 2.73
C LEU A 88 9.40 -12.75 1.71
N THR A 89 8.61 -11.68 1.60
CA THR A 89 8.84 -10.60 0.62
C THR A 89 9.77 -9.51 1.15
N MET A 90 9.87 -9.34 2.46
CA MET A 90 10.66 -8.31 3.13
C MET A 90 12.15 -8.36 2.74
N PRO A 91 12.84 -9.53 2.71
CA PRO A 91 14.23 -9.59 2.25
C PRO A 91 14.41 -9.10 0.82
N ILE A 92 13.47 -9.45 -0.07
CA ILE A 92 13.53 -9.08 -1.50
C ILE A 92 13.33 -7.57 -1.66
N ILE A 93 12.31 -7.01 -1.00
CA ILE A 93 11.99 -5.59 -1.07
C ILE A 93 13.13 -4.76 -0.47
N PHE A 94 13.64 -5.15 0.70
CA PHE A 94 14.67 -4.39 1.39
C PHE A 94 16.03 -4.49 0.70
N TYR A 95 16.35 -5.63 0.08
CA TYR A 95 17.51 -5.72 -0.79
C TYR A 95 17.40 -4.78 -1.99
N GLY A 96 16.23 -4.71 -2.63
CA GLY A 96 15.96 -3.76 -3.71
C GLY A 96 16.12 -2.30 -3.25
N ASN A 97 15.56 -1.95 -2.10
CA ASN A 97 15.70 -0.61 -1.51
C ASN A 97 17.17 -0.30 -1.17
N TYR A 98 17.91 -1.25 -0.58
CA TYR A 98 19.33 -1.08 -0.29
C TYR A 98 20.13 -0.82 -1.58
N ARG A 99 19.93 -1.61 -2.63
CA ARG A 99 20.62 -1.41 -3.91
C ARG A 99 20.32 -0.05 -4.52
N LEU A 100 19.05 0.37 -4.48
CA LEU A 100 18.63 1.68 -4.97
C LEU A 100 19.26 2.81 -4.16
N GLY A 101 19.31 2.67 -2.84
CA GLY A 101 19.93 3.65 -1.96
C GLY A 101 21.45 3.73 -2.10
N ALA A 102 22.14 2.58 -2.21
CA ALA A 102 23.57 2.51 -2.47
C ALA A 102 23.90 3.19 -3.82
N TRP A 103 23.09 2.93 -4.85
CA TRP A 103 23.20 3.61 -6.13
C TRP A 103 22.97 5.13 -6.03
N LEU A 104 21.98 5.58 -5.24
CA LEU A 104 21.74 7.02 -5.03
C LEU A 104 22.86 7.72 -4.25
N MET A 105 23.50 7.00 -3.33
CA MET A 105 24.54 7.55 -2.46
C MET A 105 25.95 7.45 -3.09
N ASP A 106 26.06 6.91 -4.31
CA ASP A 106 27.33 6.57 -4.97
C ASP A 106 28.27 5.76 -4.08
N THR A 107 27.69 4.92 -3.22
CA THR A 107 28.44 4.00 -2.36
C THR A 107 28.50 2.65 -3.04
N PRO A 108 29.68 1.98 -3.09
CA PRO A 108 29.78 0.67 -3.69
C PRO A 108 28.86 -0.29 -2.92
N ALA A 109 27.82 -0.79 -3.59
CA ALA A 109 27.01 -1.88 -3.06
C ALA A 109 27.93 -3.10 -2.92
N ARG A 110 28.41 -3.35 -1.70
CA ARG A 110 29.44 -4.37 -1.47
C ARG A 110 28.81 -5.75 -1.59
N GLU A 111 29.48 -6.61 -2.34
CA GLU A 111 29.08 -8.00 -2.55
C GLU A 111 29.02 -8.75 -1.20
N ALA A 112 28.06 -9.66 -1.08
CA ALA A 112 27.93 -10.49 0.12
C ALA A 112 29.22 -11.31 0.30
N PRO A 113 29.87 -11.29 1.47
CA PRO A 113 31.08 -12.07 1.70
C PRO A 113 30.76 -13.56 1.68
N GLU A 114 31.73 -14.35 1.22
CA GLU A 114 31.65 -15.82 1.22
C GLU A 114 31.45 -16.44 2.61
N ARG A 115 31.68 -15.67 3.69
CA ARG A 115 31.42 -16.09 5.08
C ARG A 115 30.62 -15.03 5.83
N LEU A 116 29.34 -15.33 6.05
CA LEU A 116 28.48 -14.59 6.98
C LEU A 116 28.97 -14.81 8.41
N SER A 117 29.79 -13.89 8.94
CA SER A 117 30.13 -13.87 10.36
C SER A 117 29.21 -12.91 11.12
N THR A 118 28.87 -13.23 12.37
CA THR A 118 28.02 -12.38 13.22
C THR A 118 28.64 -11.02 13.52
N ARG A 119 29.99 -10.94 13.57
CA ARG A 119 30.73 -9.67 13.65
C ARG A 119 30.61 -8.84 12.38
N TRP A 120 30.74 -9.46 11.21
CA TRP A 120 30.55 -8.76 9.93
C TRP A 120 29.14 -8.19 9.80
N ILE A 121 28.11 -8.93 10.20
CA ILE A 121 26.74 -8.42 10.22
C ILE A 121 26.63 -7.20 11.15
N ALA A 122 27.15 -7.28 12.38
CA ALA A 122 27.07 -6.18 13.35
C ALA A 122 27.82 -4.92 12.90
N GLU A 123 29.01 -5.06 12.30
CA GLU A 123 29.80 -3.94 11.76
C GLU A 123 29.17 -3.35 10.49
N GLN A 124 28.55 -4.17 9.64
CA GLN A 124 27.91 -3.70 8.40
C GLN A 124 26.51 -3.12 8.61
N MET A 125 25.80 -3.45 9.69
CA MET A 125 24.47 -2.88 9.96
C MET A 125 24.49 -1.35 10.01
N ALA A 126 25.57 -0.73 10.51
CA ALA A 126 25.70 0.73 10.59
C ALA A 126 25.85 1.40 9.21
N ASP A 127 26.48 0.73 8.24
CA ASP A 127 26.70 1.24 6.89
C ASP A 127 25.57 0.88 5.91
N ILE A 128 24.86 -0.23 6.16
CA ILE A 128 23.72 -0.67 5.36
C ILE A 128 22.48 0.19 5.66
N LEU A 129 22.29 0.60 6.92
CA LEU A 129 21.11 1.35 7.36
C LEU A 129 20.87 2.66 6.60
N PRO A 130 21.89 3.53 6.37
CA PRO A 130 21.71 4.76 5.62
C PRO A 130 21.26 4.52 4.17
N ALA A 131 21.93 3.62 3.44
CA ALA A 131 21.56 3.27 2.08
C ALA A 131 20.14 2.66 2.04
N LEU A 132 19.86 1.71 2.93
CA LEU A 132 18.53 1.11 3.04
C LEU A 132 17.45 2.16 3.34
N ALA A 133 17.70 3.09 4.27
CA ALA A 133 16.76 4.13 4.63
C ALA A 133 16.49 5.08 3.47
N VAL A 134 17.53 5.56 2.79
CA VAL A 134 17.42 6.45 1.62
C VAL A 134 16.63 5.76 0.52
N GLY A 135 17.04 4.55 0.13
CA GLY A 135 16.35 3.82 -0.92
C GLY A 135 14.91 3.44 -0.55
N SER A 136 14.66 3.13 0.73
CA SER A 136 13.31 2.88 1.21
C SER A 136 12.42 4.11 1.16
N VAL A 137 12.91 5.28 1.56
CA VAL A 137 12.14 6.54 1.50
C VAL A 137 11.83 6.90 0.05
N VAL A 138 12.81 6.78 -0.85
CA VAL A 138 12.61 7.04 -2.29
C VAL A 138 11.57 6.08 -2.88
N THR A 139 11.73 4.78 -2.68
CA THR A 139 10.77 3.78 -3.14
C THR A 139 9.39 3.99 -2.52
N ALA A 140 9.31 4.32 -1.23
CA ALA A 140 8.06 4.61 -0.52
C ALA A 140 7.32 5.78 -1.15
N VAL A 141 8.01 6.89 -1.42
CA VAL A 141 7.41 8.08 -2.05
C VAL A 141 6.95 7.77 -3.47
N LEU A 142 7.79 7.10 -4.27
CA LEU A 142 7.46 6.74 -5.65
C LEU A 142 6.23 5.81 -5.70
N LEU A 143 6.20 4.75 -4.90
CA LEU A 143 5.06 3.83 -4.84
C LEU A 143 3.82 4.50 -4.26
N ALA A 144 3.96 5.41 -3.30
CA ALA A 144 2.83 6.15 -2.75
C ALA A 144 2.16 7.05 -3.79
N ILE A 145 2.95 7.77 -4.59
CA ILE A 145 2.46 8.62 -5.68
C ILE A 145 1.86 7.76 -6.78
N LEU A 146 2.61 6.74 -7.24
CA LEU A 146 2.19 5.85 -8.31
C LEU A 146 0.90 5.12 -7.94
N GLY A 147 0.81 4.56 -6.73
CA GLY A 147 -0.40 3.92 -6.21
C GLY A 147 -1.60 4.86 -6.20
N ASN A 148 -1.43 6.12 -5.78
CA ASN A 148 -2.50 7.12 -5.82
C ASN A 148 -3.01 7.35 -7.25
N VAL A 149 -2.07 7.58 -8.17
CA VAL A 149 -2.36 7.89 -9.57
C VAL A 149 -3.04 6.70 -10.24
N VAL A 150 -2.50 5.49 -10.09
CA VAL A 150 -3.06 4.25 -10.63
C VAL A 150 -4.49 4.05 -10.15
N ILE A 151 -4.77 4.19 -8.84
CA ILE A 151 -6.13 4.04 -8.32
C ILE A 151 -7.07 5.09 -8.90
N ARG A 152 -6.64 6.34 -9.06
CA ARG A 152 -7.46 7.40 -9.68
C ARG A 152 -7.73 7.09 -11.16
N LEU A 153 -6.74 6.62 -11.90
CA LEU A 153 -6.86 6.26 -13.31
C LEU A 153 -7.78 5.05 -13.50
N LEU A 154 -7.59 3.99 -12.71
CA LEU A 154 -8.46 2.81 -12.71
C LEU A 154 -9.91 3.21 -12.40
N TRP A 155 -10.11 4.11 -11.43
CA TRP A 155 -11.46 4.61 -11.13
C TRP A 155 -12.06 5.38 -12.31
N ARG A 156 -11.30 6.31 -12.92
CA ARG A 156 -11.75 7.08 -14.11
C ARG A 156 -12.10 6.15 -15.28
N TRP A 157 -11.23 5.19 -15.57
CA TRP A 157 -11.42 4.24 -16.65
C TRP A 157 -12.66 3.37 -16.45
N GLN A 158 -12.84 2.83 -15.24
CA GLN A 158 -14.01 2.04 -14.91
C GLN A 158 -15.32 2.85 -14.95
N VAL A 159 -15.28 4.11 -14.50
CA VAL A 159 -16.45 5.00 -14.63
C VAL A 159 -16.76 5.19 -16.11
N SER A 160 -15.82 5.65 -16.93
CA SER A 160 -16.05 5.83 -18.38
C SER A 160 -16.58 4.56 -19.06
N ARG A 161 -16.02 3.39 -18.74
CA ARG A 161 -16.48 2.09 -19.25
C ARG A 161 -17.93 1.79 -18.82
N SER A 162 -18.30 2.08 -17.57
CA SER A 162 -19.68 1.89 -17.08
C SER A 162 -20.69 2.83 -17.73
N TRP A 163 -20.29 4.03 -18.13
CA TRP A 163 -21.15 4.97 -18.86
C TRP A 163 -21.34 4.51 -20.31
N LYS A 164 -20.26 4.08 -20.99
CA LYS A 164 -20.34 3.47 -22.33
C LYS A 164 -21.20 2.19 -22.35
N GLN A 165 -21.09 1.35 -21.32
CA GLN A 165 -21.92 0.15 -21.19
C GLN A 165 -23.40 0.48 -20.94
N ARG A 166 -23.70 1.52 -20.15
CA ARG A 166 -25.08 1.99 -19.95
C ARG A 166 -25.68 2.59 -21.22
N ALA A 167 -24.91 3.37 -21.98
CA ALA A 167 -25.34 3.89 -23.28
C ALA A 167 -25.64 2.76 -24.28
N ARG A 168 -24.77 1.73 -24.35
CA ARG A 168 -24.99 0.55 -25.19
C ARG A 168 -26.24 -0.25 -24.78
N ARG A 169 -26.50 -0.40 -23.46
CA ARG A 169 -27.72 -1.07 -22.96
C ARG A 169 -28.99 -0.28 -23.29
N ARG A 170 -28.97 1.06 -23.21
CA ARG A 170 -30.09 1.91 -23.62
C ARG A 170 -30.39 1.80 -25.13
N ARG A 171 -29.36 1.79 -25.98
CA ARG A 171 -29.53 1.57 -27.44
C ARG A 171 -30.11 0.19 -27.77
N ARG A 172 -29.66 -0.88 -27.09
CA ARG A 172 -30.20 -2.24 -27.28
C ARG A 172 -31.65 -2.41 -26.82
N ARG A 173 -32.13 -1.63 -25.84
CA ARG A 173 -33.54 -1.65 -25.43
C ARG A 173 -34.44 -0.93 -26.43
N ARG A 174 -34.04 0.27 -26.90
CA ARG A 174 -34.80 1.00 -27.94
C ARG A 174 -34.93 0.24 -29.26
N GLY A 175 -33.90 -0.50 -29.69
CA GLY A 175 -33.97 -1.33 -30.90
C GLY A 175 -34.74 -2.64 -30.76
N ARG A 176 -35.28 -2.96 -29.57
CA ARG A 176 -36.23 -4.09 -29.36
C ARG A 176 -37.68 -3.63 -29.22
N GLU A 177 -37.92 -2.32 -29.14
CA GLU A 177 -39.24 -1.69 -29.02
C GLU A 177 -39.72 -1.07 -30.34
N THR A 178 -38.98 -1.27 -31.43
CA THR A 178 -39.39 -0.88 -32.79
C THR A 178 -39.74 -2.17 -33.55
N PRO A 179 -41.01 -2.35 -33.98
CA PRO A 179 -41.49 -3.53 -34.70
C PRO A 179 -40.91 -3.66 -36.11
#